data_AF-A0AAV5QDT8-F1
#
_entry.id   AF-A0AAV5QDT8-F1
#
_cell.length_a   1.000
_cell.length_b   1.000
_cell.length_c   1.000
_cell.angle_alpha   90.00
_cell.angle_beta   90.00
_cell.angle_gamma   90.00
#
_symmetry.space_group_name_H-M   'P 1'
#
loop_
_entity.id
_entity.type
_entity.pdbx_description
1 polymer ?
#
loop_
_entity_poly.entity_id
_entity_poly.type
_entity_poly.pdbx_seq_one_letter_code
_entity_poly.pdbx_strand_id
1 'polypeptide(L)'
;MDLLWKVKNTLKEYKTIGELKTGVLTGSYTDNNPDFSRCFLWKAVFLLQTLEIPEWEKNLDASRSTYSFLSKQYRPPFSLLDSQSPYFEKPRMEAIEQKPQSSPPRTVNPNKKSNLLKRSSLDKSASSLSTAESPLSVPSGSNTSLRTSSISSAVTPLNGESSTTDSDVNELNAIIIDIERTFPGHPLFRDPEIKKGIVRVLFVWYKLNQDVGYRQGMHEIISTIFMVVHAESFAKPLNGFSDDNDSQIFEIFNQNEIYADVFHMFTIFMINPQASFYSEANLLDNCAKFDQLLHDFDYDLYYYLNRKLKLESQIWLIRWLRLMLIRELTLSTVLPIWDKLISFQKIKNFSNLTSNSDFNTIVSIIVLLLLLNIKKELLLGCQDYGDVLKLLLNYPVAKVFKNKSLTKDFDDDFNLAEVEIDDHVMEFINSLFNEAVLVFNSRRNLKAIGKFLNEKYNAEFINLYQERKGPAETTFIEDDEVLDKLRFQNRLTERVRNALNNKK
;
A
#
# COMPACT_ATOMS: atom_id res chain seq x y z
N MET A 1 -7.49 27.70 -10.12
CA MET A 1 -6.57 28.83 -10.41
C MET A 1 -5.20 28.55 -9.84
N ASP A 2 -5.08 28.15 -8.56
CA ASP A 2 -3.79 27.83 -7.93
C ASP A 2 -3.05 26.63 -8.58
N LEU A 3 -3.73 25.49 -8.78
CA LEU A 3 -3.11 24.28 -9.37
C LEU A 3 -2.55 24.49 -10.78
N LEU A 4 -3.22 25.26 -11.65
CA LEU A 4 -2.70 25.55 -12.99
C LEU A 4 -1.41 26.37 -12.90
N TRP A 5 -1.36 27.34 -11.98
CA TRP A 5 -0.16 28.13 -11.73
C TRP A 5 0.98 27.26 -11.19
N LYS A 6 0.70 26.36 -10.24
CA LYS A 6 1.67 25.40 -9.70
C LYS A 6 2.30 24.56 -10.82
N VAL A 7 1.47 23.89 -11.63
CA VAL A 7 1.95 23.07 -12.76
C VAL A 7 2.76 23.90 -13.75
N LYS A 8 2.29 25.09 -14.14
CA LYS A 8 3.04 25.97 -15.05
C LYS A 8 4.42 26.35 -14.51
N ASN A 9 4.57 26.55 -13.20
CA ASN A 9 5.86 26.86 -12.61
C ASN A 9 6.75 25.62 -12.49
N THR A 10 6.19 24.47 -12.13
CA THR A 10 6.92 23.19 -12.15
C THR A 10 7.48 22.91 -13.56
N LEU A 11 6.71 23.15 -14.62
CA LEU A 11 7.17 22.98 -16.02
C LEU A 11 8.20 24.03 -16.47
N LYS A 12 8.27 25.19 -15.78
CA LYS A 12 9.35 26.17 -16.04
C LYS A 12 10.67 25.67 -15.48
N GLU A 13 10.64 25.10 -14.28
CA GLU A 13 11.82 24.62 -13.55
C GLU A 13 12.32 23.26 -14.07
N TYR A 14 11.40 22.32 -14.33
CA TYR A 14 11.71 20.96 -14.76
C TYR A 14 11.22 20.73 -16.19
N LYS A 15 12.14 20.42 -17.11
CA LYS A 15 11.85 20.20 -18.54
C LYS A 15 11.58 18.74 -18.88
N THR A 16 12.16 17.82 -18.14
CA THR A 16 11.97 16.39 -18.36
C THR A 16 11.45 15.69 -17.11
N ILE A 17 10.80 14.54 -17.29
CA ILE A 17 10.36 13.70 -16.17
C ILE A 17 11.54 13.24 -15.31
N GLY A 18 12.72 13.07 -15.91
CA GLY A 18 13.96 12.72 -15.21
C GLY A 18 14.45 13.85 -14.30
N GLU A 19 14.37 15.09 -14.75
CA GLU A 19 14.68 16.27 -13.94
C GLU A 19 13.70 16.41 -12.77
N LEU A 20 12.39 16.29 -13.03
CA LEU A 20 11.37 16.35 -11.97
C LEU A 20 11.59 15.27 -10.90
N LYS A 21 11.82 14.02 -11.33
CA LYS A 21 12.17 12.92 -10.42
C LYS A 21 13.44 13.21 -9.63
N THR A 22 14.45 13.78 -10.27
CA THR A 22 15.70 14.17 -9.59
C THR A 22 15.43 15.22 -8.54
N GLY A 23 14.60 16.23 -8.84
CA GLY A 23 14.22 17.27 -7.88
C GLY A 23 13.51 16.72 -6.64
N VAL A 24 12.61 15.75 -6.82
CA VAL A 24 11.97 15.05 -5.68
C VAL A 24 12.99 14.27 -4.85
N LEU A 25 13.92 13.58 -5.50
CA LEU A 25 14.94 12.77 -4.82
C LEU A 25 15.92 13.65 -4.04
N THR A 26 16.37 14.76 -4.60
CA THR A 26 17.26 15.74 -3.94
C THR A 26 16.55 16.61 -2.91
N GLY A 27 15.21 16.63 -2.93
CA GLY A 27 14.39 17.43 -2.01
C GLY A 27 14.19 18.88 -2.48
N SER A 28 14.45 19.20 -3.75
CA SER A 28 14.13 20.52 -4.32
C SER A 28 12.67 20.67 -4.77
N TYR A 29 11.94 19.56 -4.91
CA TYR A 29 10.50 19.53 -5.21
C TYR A 29 9.75 18.70 -4.16
N THR A 30 9.17 19.37 -3.18
CA THR A 30 8.53 18.80 -1.98
C THR A 30 7.35 19.65 -1.52
N ASP A 31 6.56 19.22 -0.53
CA ASP A 31 5.41 20.00 -0.03
C ASP A 31 5.75 21.42 0.44
N ASN A 32 7.02 21.69 0.78
CA ASN A 32 7.47 23.00 1.23
C ASN A 32 7.65 23.98 0.06
N ASN A 33 7.64 23.49 -1.18
CA ASN A 33 7.67 24.31 -2.38
C ASN A 33 6.26 24.83 -2.70
N PRO A 34 6.06 26.14 -2.94
CA PRO A 34 4.74 26.70 -3.23
C PRO A 34 4.12 26.16 -4.53
N ASP A 35 4.94 25.71 -5.46
CA ASP A 35 4.56 25.12 -6.75
C ASP A 35 4.38 23.60 -6.70
N PHE A 36 4.50 22.98 -5.52
CA PHE A 36 4.33 21.54 -5.37
C PHE A 36 2.87 21.10 -5.52
N SER A 37 2.67 20.07 -6.34
CA SER A 37 1.43 19.31 -6.44
C SER A 37 1.77 17.82 -6.47
N ARG A 38 1.33 17.10 -5.45
CA ARG A 38 1.55 15.65 -5.35
C ARG A 38 0.76 14.89 -6.40
N CYS A 39 -0.50 15.27 -6.65
CA CYS A 39 -1.31 14.66 -7.70
C CYS A 39 -0.67 14.88 -9.07
N PHE A 40 -0.14 16.07 -9.35
CA PHE A 40 0.61 16.30 -10.58
C PHE A 40 1.84 15.40 -10.68
N LEU A 41 2.69 15.36 -9.65
CA LEU A 41 3.86 14.50 -9.61
C LEU A 41 3.50 13.03 -9.91
N TRP A 42 2.50 12.49 -9.22
CA TRP A 42 2.14 11.09 -9.37
C TRP A 42 1.54 10.81 -10.76
N LYS A 43 0.67 11.68 -11.27
CA LYS A 43 0.11 11.52 -12.63
C LYS A 43 1.18 11.71 -13.70
N ALA A 44 2.10 12.65 -13.54
CA ALA A 44 3.23 12.86 -14.44
C ALA A 44 4.10 11.60 -14.53
N VAL A 45 4.38 10.98 -13.39
CA VAL A 45 5.20 9.76 -13.32
C VAL A 45 4.44 8.54 -13.83
N PHE A 46 3.21 8.29 -13.38
CA PHE A 46 2.49 7.06 -13.70
C PHE A 46 1.76 7.09 -15.05
N LEU A 47 1.08 8.19 -15.37
CA LEU A 47 0.13 8.27 -16.48
C LEU A 47 0.72 8.99 -17.69
N LEU A 48 1.34 10.16 -17.47
CA LEU A 48 1.81 10.99 -18.57
C LEU A 48 3.15 10.49 -19.11
N GLN A 49 4.08 10.13 -18.23
CA GLN A 49 5.46 9.70 -18.54
C GLN A 49 6.30 10.73 -19.31
N THR A 50 5.75 11.92 -19.55
CA THR A 50 6.38 13.06 -20.22
C THR A 50 5.86 14.37 -19.61
N LEU A 51 6.66 15.43 -19.70
CA LEU A 51 6.25 16.79 -19.33
C LEU A 51 5.83 17.62 -20.56
N GLU A 52 5.81 17.02 -21.74
CA GLU A 52 5.37 17.65 -22.98
C GLU A 52 3.83 17.67 -23.04
N ILE A 53 3.26 18.85 -22.79
CA ILE A 53 1.82 19.10 -22.76
C ILE A 53 1.04 18.48 -23.94
N PRO A 54 1.51 18.59 -25.21
CA PRO A 54 0.76 18.05 -26.36
C PRO A 54 0.53 16.52 -26.33
N GLU A 55 1.31 15.75 -25.58
CA GLU A 55 1.15 14.30 -25.48
C GLU A 55 0.17 13.88 -24.37
N TRP A 56 -0.19 14.78 -23.46
CA TRP A 56 -0.94 14.45 -22.25
C TRP A 56 -2.34 13.95 -22.54
N GLU A 57 -3.07 14.60 -23.45
CA GLU A 57 -4.43 14.22 -23.81
C GLU A 57 -4.48 12.77 -24.33
N LYS A 58 -3.55 12.41 -25.21
CA LYS A 58 -3.43 11.06 -25.75
C LYS A 58 -3.14 10.02 -24.66
N ASN A 59 -2.21 10.31 -23.75
CA ASN A 59 -1.81 9.37 -22.70
C ASN A 59 -2.92 9.19 -21.65
N LEU A 60 -3.60 10.29 -21.28
CA LEU A 60 -4.77 10.26 -20.41
C LEU A 60 -5.93 9.52 -21.06
N ASP A 61 -6.26 9.77 -22.33
CA ASP A 61 -7.34 9.06 -23.02
C ASP A 61 -7.06 7.56 -23.12
N ALA A 62 -5.83 7.16 -23.48
CA ALA A 62 -5.46 5.75 -23.57
C ALA A 62 -5.69 4.99 -22.26
N SER A 63 -5.30 5.60 -21.12
CA SER A 63 -5.55 5.02 -19.80
C SER A 63 -7.04 5.07 -19.43
N ARG A 64 -7.70 6.22 -19.52
CA ARG A 64 -9.11 6.39 -19.13
C ARG A 64 -10.07 5.53 -19.93
N SER A 65 -9.89 5.45 -21.24
CA SER A 65 -10.68 4.60 -22.13
C SER A 65 -10.51 3.11 -21.80
N THR A 66 -9.30 2.70 -21.39
CA THR A 66 -9.02 1.33 -20.95
C THR A 66 -9.83 0.98 -19.69
N TYR A 67 -9.81 1.84 -18.66
CA TYR A 67 -10.62 1.61 -17.45
C TYR A 67 -12.13 1.69 -17.74
N SER A 68 -12.57 2.62 -18.58
CA SER A 68 -13.98 2.73 -18.99
C SER A 68 -14.48 1.45 -19.68
N PHE A 69 -13.65 0.79 -20.47
CA PHE A 69 -13.94 -0.51 -21.05
C PHE A 69 -13.98 -1.62 -19.98
N LEU A 70 -12.92 -1.72 -19.18
CA LEU A 70 -12.78 -2.77 -18.16
C LEU A 70 -13.87 -2.72 -17.08
N SER A 71 -14.25 -1.53 -16.63
CA SER A 71 -15.31 -1.35 -15.63
C SER A 71 -16.70 -1.74 -16.14
N LYS A 72 -16.93 -1.71 -17.46
CA LYS A 72 -18.15 -2.23 -18.08
C LYS A 72 -18.11 -3.75 -18.21
N GLN A 73 -16.94 -4.30 -18.55
CA GLN A 73 -16.73 -5.74 -18.72
C GLN A 73 -16.77 -6.48 -17.37
N TYR A 74 -16.12 -5.95 -16.34
CA TYR A 74 -15.95 -6.57 -15.04
C TYR A 74 -16.75 -5.84 -13.95
N ARG A 75 -18.07 -5.76 -14.14
CA ARG A 75 -18.94 -5.14 -13.13
C ARG A 75 -18.98 -6.01 -11.86
N PRO A 76 -18.84 -5.41 -10.67
CA PRO A 76 -19.08 -6.13 -9.43
C PRO A 76 -20.49 -6.73 -9.42
N PRO A 77 -20.67 -8.01 -9.05
CA PRO A 77 -21.97 -8.65 -8.98
C PRO A 77 -22.79 -8.19 -7.77
N PHE A 78 -23.07 -6.89 -7.66
CA PHE A 78 -23.83 -6.29 -6.56
C PHE A 78 -25.23 -6.89 -6.40
N SER A 79 -25.82 -7.44 -7.47
CA SER A 79 -27.10 -8.12 -7.42
C SER A 79 -27.09 -9.50 -6.77
N LEU A 80 -25.91 -10.08 -6.54
CA LEU A 80 -25.74 -11.36 -5.85
C LEU A 80 -25.42 -11.19 -4.36
N LEU A 81 -25.30 -9.96 -3.87
CA LEU A 81 -25.10 -9.67 -2.46
C LEU A 81 -26.39 -9.89 -1.66
N ASP A 82 -26.27 -9.99 -0.34
CA ASP A 82 -27.42 -9.98 0.55
C ASP A 82 -28.25 -8.70 0.30
N SER A 83 -29.57 -8.87 0.19
CA SER A 83 -30.55 -7.79 0.08
C SER A 83 -30.43 -6.69 1.15
N GLN A 84 -29.86 -6.99 2.32
CA GLN A 84 -29.61 -6.03 3.40
C GLN A 84 -28.29 -5.25 3.25
N SER A 85 -27.42 -5.66 2.32
CA SER A 85 -26.17 -4.97 2.05
C SER A 85 -26.42 -3.58 1.46
N PRO A 86 -25.73 -2.52 1.92
CA PRO A 86 -25.85 -1.20 1.31
C PRO A 86 -25.33 -1.15 -0.14
N TYR A 87 -24.59 -2.18 -0.56
CA TYR A 87 -24.07 -2.32 -1.91
C TYR A 87 -25.00 -3.09 -2.85
N PHE A 88 -26.09 -3.70 -2.33
CA PHE A 88 -27.00 -4.48 -3.15
C PHE A 88 -27.67 -3.62 -4.23
N GLU A 89 -27.54 -4.04 -5.49
CA GLU A 89 -28.23 -3.41 -6.62
C GLU A 89 -29.19 -4.43 -7.24
N LYS A 90 -30.46 -4.06 -7.39
CA LYS A 90 -31.43 -4.93 -8.06
C LYS A 90 -30.96 -5.22 -9.49
N PRO A 91 -31.06 -6.47 -9.97
CA PRO A 91 -30.81 -6.77 -11.37
C PRO A 91 -31.61 -5.81 -12.24
N ARG A 92 -30.94 -5.10 -13.16
CA ARG A 92 -31.64 -4.31 -14.17
C ARG A 92 -32.50 -5.29 -14.96
N MET A 93 -33.83 -5.15 -14.90
CA MET A 93 -34.69 -5.81 -15.87
C MET A 93 -34.34 -5.19 -17.21
N GLU A 94 -33.53 -5.88 -18.01
CA GLU A 94 -33.39 -5.53 -19.42
C GLU A 94 -34.80 -5.59 -19.99
N ALA A 95 -35.27 -4.45 -20.52
CA ALA A 95 -36.56 -4.39 -21.18
C ALA A 95 -36.53 -5.44 -22.28
N ILE A 96 -37.31 -6.51 -22.09
CA ILE A 96 -37.60 -7.45 -23.15
C ILE A 96 -38.23 -6.60 -24.25
N GLU A 97 -37.47 -6.30 -25.30
CA GLU A 97 -38.03 -5.83 -26.56
C GLU A 97 -39.06 -6.89 -26.96
N GLN A 98 -40.33 -6.55 -26.76
CA GLN A 98 -41.44 -7.36 -27.22
C GLN A 98 -41.37 -7.40 -28.74
N LYS A 99 -40.72 -8.43 -29.29
CA LYS A 99 -40.97 -8.86 -30.67
C LYS A 99 -42.49 -9.06 -30.78
N PRO A 100 -43.17 -8.40 -31.75
CA PRO A 100 -44.62 -8.54 -31.86
C PRO A 100 -44.95 -10.00 -32.19
N GLN A 101 -45.62 -10.69 -31.25
CA GLN A 101 -46.23 -11.98 -31.51
C GLN A 101 -47.49 -11.74 -32.37
N SER A 102 -47.40 -12.05 -33.65
CA SER A 102 -48.56 -12.29 -34.49
C SER A 102 -48.84 -13.80 -34.56
N SER A 103 -49.94 -14.24 -33.93
CA SER A 103 -50.98 -15.17 -34.46
C SER A 103 -51.71 -15.96 -33.35
N PRO A 104 -53.02 -16.26 -33.52
CA PRO A 104 -53.99 -16.52 -32.45
C PRO A 104 -54.16 -18.03 -32.07
N PRO A 105 -54.97 -18.39 -31.05
CA PRO A 105 -54.82 -19.65 -30.32
C PRO A 105 -55.73 -20.80 -30.78
N ARG A 106 -55.20 -22.01 -30.49
CA ARG A 106 -55.86 -23.28 -30.11
C ARG A 106 -56.67 -24.08 -31.15
N THR A 107 -56.23 -25.33 -31.34
CA THR A 107 -57.08 -26.51 -31.13
C THR A 107 -56.29 -27.63 -30.43
N VAL A 108 -56.94 -28.21 -29.42
CA VAL A 108 -56.47 -29.31 -28.57
C VAL A 108 -56.73 -30.63 -29.29
N ASN A 109 -55.79 -31.57 -29.22
CA ASN A 109 -56.06 -32.98 -29.52
C ASN A 109 -55.40 -33.87 -28.46
N PRO A 110 -56.16 -34.67 -27.68
CA PRO A 110 -55.61 -35.50 -26.62
C PRO A 110 -55.39 -36.93 -27.14
N ASN A 111 -54.14 -37.38 -27.22
CA ASN A 111 -53.87 -38.82 -27.29
C ASN A 111 -52.52 -39.19 -26.67
N LYS A 112 -52.63 -39.73 -25.44
CA LYS A 112 -52.05 -41.00 -24.98
C LYS A 112 -50.57 -41.31 -25.27
N LYS A 113 -49.84 -41.45 -24.15
CA LYS A 113 -49.10 -42.63 -23.65
C LYS A 113 -47.59 -42.46 -23.39
N SER A 114 -47.27 -42.58 -22.08
CA SER A 114 -46.24 -43.42 -21.44
C SER A 114 -44.75 -43.21 -21.73
N ASN A 115 -43.98 -42.86 -20.69
CA ASN A 115 -43.07 -43.76 -19.93
C ASN A 115 -42.35 -42.93 -18.81
N LEU A 116 -42.45 -43.27 -17.51
CA LEU A 116 -41.60 -44.23 -16.76
C LEU A 116 -40.10 -43.85 -16.90
N LEU A 117 -39.31 -43.47 -15.87
CA LEU A 117 -39.08 -44.00 -14.51
C LEU A 117 -38.20 -42.98 -13.71
N LYS A 118 -38.49 -42.69 -12.43
CA LYS A 118 -37.80 -43.14 -11.19
C LYS A 118 -36.27 -42.89 -11.19
N ARG A 119 -35.66 -42.14 -10.26
CA ARG A 119 -35.44 -42.35 -8.80
C ARG A 119 -34.26 -41.39 -8.45
N SER A 120 -33.93 -40.94 -7.25
CA SER A 120 -34.42 -41.07 -5.88
C SER A 120 -33.57 -40.10 -5.02
N SER A 121 -34.26 -39.45 -4.10
CA SER A 121 -33.79 -38.79 -2.87
C SER A 121 -32.84 -39.61 -2.02
N LEU A 122 -31.97 -38.93 -1.26
CA LEU A 122 -31.53 -39.35 0.08
C LEU A 122 -31.15 -38.10 0.90
N ASP A 123 -32.05 -37.77 1.82
CA ASP A 123 -31.82 -36.92 2.99
C ASP A 123 -30.87 -37.61 3.98
N LYS A 124 -30.15 -36.80 4.78
CA LYS A 124 -30.13 -36.97 6.24
C LYS A 124 -29.55 -35.74 6.95
N SER A 125 -30.38 -35.21 7.83
CA SER A 125 -30.16 -34.23 8.89
C SER A 125 -29.36 -34.82 10.07
N ALA A 126 -28.56 -33.99 10.77
CA ALA A 126 -28.75 -33.68 12.20
C ALA A 126 -27.69 -32.69 12.77
N SER A 127 -28.24 -31.76 13.55
CA SER A 127 -27.77 -30.73 14.47
C SER A 127 -26.54 -30.94 15.40
N SER A 128 -25.80 -29.84 15.60
CA SER A 128 -25.55 -29.10 16.87
C SER A 128 -24.12 -28.94 17.42
N LEU A 129 -23.91 -27.70 17.89
CA LEU A 129 -23.04 -27.17 18.95
C LEU A 129 -21.66 -26.55 18.61
N SER A 130 -21.43 -25.45 19.33
CA SER A 130 -20.43 -24.40 19.24
C SER A 130 -19.04 -24.77 19.76
N THR A 131 -18.00 -24.19 19.17
CA THR A 131 -16.81 -23.68 19.87
C THR A 131 -16.09 -22.67 18.98
N ALA A 132 -15.68 -21.55 19.57
CA ALA A 132 -14.83 -20.54 18.96
C ALA A 132 -13.38 -21.03 18.93
N GLU A 133 -12.64 -20.78 17.84
CA GLU A 133 -11.17 -20.84 17.82
C GLU A 133 -10.57 -20.08 16.62
N SER A 134 -9.37 -19.55 16.86
CA SER A 134 -8.57 -18.58 16.10
C SER A 134 -8.09 -19.05 14.70
N PRO A 135 -7.82 -18.15 13.74
CA PRO A 135 -7.49 -18.53 12.38
C PRO A 135 -5.96 -18.59 12.16
N LEU A 136 -5.39 -19.79 12.18
CA LEU A 136 -4.12 -20.14 11.53
C LEU A 136 -4.08 -21.66 11.40
N SER A 137 -4.55 -22.20 10.26
CA SER A 137 -4.26 -23.58 9.89
C SER A 137 -4.24 -23.76 8.37
N VAL A 138 -3.15 -24.38 7.93
CA VAL A 138 -2.72 -24.72 6.58
C VAL A 138 -3.33 -26.07 6.18
N PRO A 139 -3.58 -26.31 4.88
CA PRO A 139 -3.41 -27.66 4.33
C PRO A 139 -2.35 -27.70 3.23
N SER A 140 -1.50 -28.70 3.37
CA SER A 140 -0.33 -29.03 2.58
C SER A 140 -0.66 -29.72 1.25
N GLY A 141 0.02 -29.28 0.19
CA GLY A 141 0.67 -30.14 -0.80
C GLY A 141 -0.11 -30.52 -2.07
N SER A 142 0.37 -30.03 -3.22
CA SER A 142 0.77 -30.90 -4.35
C SER A 142 1.56 -30.12 -5.41
N ASN A 143 2.68 -30.72 -5.83
CA ASN A 143 3.64 -30.29 -6.83
C ASN A 143 3.04 -29.88 -8.17
N THR A 144 3.53 -28.79 -8.78
CA THR A 144 3.61 -28.71 -10.25
C THR A 144 4.72 -27.78 -10.77
N SER A 145 5.41 -28.35 -11.74
CA SER A 145 6.59 -27.89 -12.49
C SER A 145 6.43 -26.53 -13.17
N LEU A 146 7.49 -25.74 -13.09
CA LEU A 146 7.76 -24.51 -13.83
C LEU A 146 7.63 -24.71 -15.35
N ARG A 147 6.74 -23.94 -15.99
CA ARG A 147 6.83 -23.62 -17.42
C ARG A 147 6.69 -22.12 -17.61
N THR A 148 7.83 -21.51 -17.93
CA THR A 148 7.93 -20.16 -18.44
C THR A 148 7.35 -20.13 -19.86
N SER A 149 6.41 -19.22 -20.12
CA SER A 149 6.04 -18.90 -21.50
C SER A 149 5.92 -17.39 -21.68
N SER A 150 6.80 -16.93 -22.57
CA SER A 150 6.89 -15.65 -23.26
C SER A 150 5.54 -15.10 -23.71
N ILE A 151 5.26 -13.83 -23.35
CA ILE A 151 4.16 -13.05 -23.91
C ILE A 151 4.60 -12.56 -25.29
N SER A 152 4.12 -13.27 -26.32
CA SER A 152 3.98 -12.77 -27.69
C SER A 152 2.50 -12.79 -28.00
N SER A 153 1.97 -11.62 -28.37
CA SER A 153 0.86 -11.42 -29.30
C SER A 153 -0.10 -12.61 -29.47
N ALA A 154 -0.96 -12.82 -28.49
CA ALA A 154 -2.18 -13.58 -28.66
C ALA A 154 -3.32 -12.84 -27.96
N VAL A 155 -3.91 -11.88 -28.68
CA VAL A 155 -5.33 -11.56 -28.46
C VAL A 155 -6.07 -12.85 -28.72
N THR A 156 -6.34 -13.60 -27.66
CA THR A 156 -7.27 -14.71 -27.70
C THR A 156 -8.64 -14.07 -27.62
N PRO A 157 -9.51 -14.20 -28.64
CA PRO A 157 -10.84 -13.65 -28.55
C PRO A 157 -11.63 -14.51 -27.57
N LEU A 158 -11.72 -14.06 -26.31
CA LEU A 158 -12.65 -14.61 -25.35
C LEU A 158 -14.05 -14.10 -25.70
N ASN A 159 -14.70 -14.82 -26.63
CA ASN A 159 -16.15 -14.98 -26.58
C ASN A 159 -16.45 -15.74 -25.28
N GLY A 160 -16.95 -15.03 -24.28
CA GLY A 160 -17.40 -15.63 -23.03
C GLY A 160 -18.13 -14.60 -22.21
N GLU A 161 -19.45 -14.75 -22.11
CA GLU A 161 -20.23 -14.16 -21.03
C GLU A 161 -19.47 -14.41 -19.73
N SER A 162 -19.11 -13.36 -18.99
CA SER A 162 -18.37 -13.54 -17.74
C SER A 162 -19.32 -14.19 -16.72
N SER A 163 -19.32 -15.51 -16.64
CA SER A 163 -20.04 -16.23 -15.59
C SER A 163 -19.44 -15.80 -14.26
N THR A 164 -20.17 -14.98 -13.51
CA THR A 164 -19.79 -14.61 -12.14
C THR A 164 -19.68 -15.90 -11.32
N THR A 165 -18.53 -16.10 -10.71
CA THR A 165 -18.27 -17.29 -9.88
C THR A 165 -18.61 -17.02 -8.42
N ASP A 166 -18.89 -18.05 -7.62
CA ASP A 166 -19.03 -17.91 -6.16
C ASP A 166 -17.77 -17.30 -5.52
N SER A 167 -16.60 -17.55 -6.11
CA SER A 167 -15.34 -16.92 -5.72
C SER A 167 -15.37 -15.39 -5.91
N ASP A 168 -15.98 -14.89 -6.98
CA ASP A 168 -16.07 -13.45 -7.23
C ASP A 168 -16.96 -12.76 -6.18
N VAL A 169 -18.04 -13.42 -5.75
CA VAL A 169 -18.92 -12.90 -4.69
C VAL A 169 -18.20 -12.89 -3.34
N ASN A 170 -17.42 -13.92 -3.03
CA ASN A 170 -16.63 -13.97 -1.79
C ASN A 170 -15.58 -12.86 -1.74
N GLU A 171 -14.85 -12.64 -2.83
CA GLU A 171 -13.84 -11.59 -2.92
C GLU A 171 -14.47 -10.19 -2.90
N LEU A 172 -15.62 -10.00 -3.56
CA LEU A 172 -16.37 -8.75 -3.46
C LEU A 172 -16.79 -8.44 -2.02
N ASN A 173 -17.28 -9.44 -1.27
CA ASN A 173 -17.63 -9.26 0.14
C ASN A 173 -16.40 -8.91 0.98
N ALA A 174 -15.25 -9.54 0.75
CA ALA A 174 -14.01 -9.22 1.45
C ALA A 174 -13.58 -7.76 1.18
N ILE A 175 -13.62 -7.32 -0.08
CA ILE A 175 -13.33 -5.94 -0.48
C ILE A 175 -14.29 -4.95 0.22
N ILE A 176 -15.60 -5.23 0.22
CA ILE A 176 -16.61 -4.36 0.85
C ILE A 176 -16.35 -4.22 2.36
N ILE A 177 -16.13 -5.33 3.06
CA ILE A 177 -15.89 -5.35 4.51
C ILE A 177 -14.68 -4.50 4.87
N ASP A 178 -13.61 -4.62 4.09
CA ASP A 178 -12.38 -3.86 4.32
C ASP A 178 -12.57 -2.36 4.02
N ILE A 179 -13.23 -2.01 2.90
CA ILE A 179 -13.51 -0.61 2.53
C ILE A 179 -14.40 0.07 3.58
N GLU A 180 -15.39 -0.63 4.14
CA GLU A 180 -16.24 -0.05 5.19
C GLU A 180 -15.45 0.35 6.45
N ARG A 181 -14.34 -0.34 6.72
CA ARG A 181 -13.46 -0.13 7.88
C ARG A 181 -12.25 0.77 7.55
N THR A 182 -12.12 1.21 6.31
CA THR A 182 -10.97 1.99 5.86
C THR A 182 -11.09 3.44 6.32
N PHE A 183 -10.07 3.92 7.03
CA PHE A 183 -9.97 5.31 7.53
C PHE A 183 -11.29 5.85 8.13
N PRO A 184 -11.86 5.20 9.16
CA PRO A 184 -13.23 5.48 9.62
C PRO A 184 -13.44 6.92 10.14
N GLY A 185 -12.39 7.57 10.65
CA GLY A 185 -12.46 8.97 11.07
C GLY A 185 -12.44 9.99 9.92
N HIS A 186 -11.92 9.61 8.74
CA HIS A 186 -11.69 10.53 7.62
C HIS A 186 -13.01 10.91 6.92
N PRO A 187 -13.34 12.21 6.76
CA PRO A 187 -14.62 12.67 6.17
C PRO A 187 -14.94 12.09 4.78
N LEU A 188 -13.93 12.01 3.91
CA LEU A 188 -14.02 11.42 2.56
C LEU A 188 -14.62 10.00 2.55
N PHE A 189 -14.29 9.16 3.53
CA PHE A 189 -14.76 7.77 3.58
C PHE A 189 -16.11 7.61 4.30
N ARG A 190 -16.75 8.73 4.67
CA ARG A 190 -18.16 8.73 5.13
C ARG A 190 -19.13 8.71 3.96
N ASP A 191 -18.69 9.11 2.75
CA ASP A 191 -19.50 9.11 1.55
C ASP A 191 -19.63 7.67 0.97
N PRO A 192 -20.85 7.09 0.93
CA PRO A 192 -21.06 5.76 0.39
C PRO A 192 -20.75 5.64 -1.11
N GLU A 193 -20.90 6.71 -1.90
CA GLU A 193 -20.59 6.67 -3.33
C GLU A 193 -19.09 6.63 -3.58
N ILE A 194 -18.29 7.30 -2.74
CA ILE A 194 -16.83 7.20 -2.76
C ILE A 194 -16.40 5.77 -2.44
N LYS A 195 -16.88 5.20 -1.34
CA LYS A 195 -16.59 3.81 -0.96
C LYS A 195 -16.97 2.84 -2.09
N LYS A 196 -18.17 2.99 -2.65
CA LYS A 196 -18.66 2.18 -3.78
C LYS A 196 -17.83 2.34 -5.05
N GLY A 197 -17.34 3.54 -5.33
CA GLY A 197 -16.40 3.80 -6.42
C GLY A 197 -15.08 3.05 -6.22
N ILE A 198 -14.48 3.11 -5.02
CA ILE A 198 -13.23 2.40 -4.70
C ILE A 198 -13.43 0.87 -4.77
N VAL A 199 -14.56 0.34 -4.28
CA VAL A 199 -14.93 -1.09 -4.41
C VAL A 199 -14.96 -1.51 -5.88
N ARG A 200 -15.58 -0.71 -6.76
CA ARG A 200 -15.61 -0.99 -8.21
C ARG A 200 -14.20 -1.05 -8.80
N VAL A 201 -13.33 -0.08 -8.45
CA VAL A 201 -11.94 -0.05 -8.93
C VAL A 201 -11.17 -1.30 -8.47
N LEU A 202 -11.21 -1.63 -7.18
CA LEU A 202 -10.53 -2.80 -6.63
C LEU A 202 -11.03 -4.11 -7.23
N PHE A 203 -12.34 -4.24 -7.43
CA PHE A 203 -12.92 -5.44 -8.02
C PHE A 203 -12.44 -5.64 -9.47
N VAL A 204 -12.40 -4.57 -10.27
CA VAL A 204 -11.84 -4.63 -11.63
C VAL A 204 -10.37 -5.05 -11.58
N TRP A 205 -9.58 -4.48 -10.68
CA TRP A 205 -8.18 -4.88 -10.50
C TRP A 205 -8.04 -6.36 -10.11
N TYR A 206 -8.87 -6.85 -9.19
CA TYR A 206 -8.91 -8.25 -8.78
C TYR A 206 -9.20 -9.18 -9.98
N LYS A 207 -10.18 -8.84 -10.84
CA LYS A 207 -10.51 -9.64 -12.02
C LYS A 207 -9.35 -9.76 -13.00
N LEU A 208 -8.45 -8.78 -13.03
CA LEU A 208 -7.26 -8.80 -13.89
C LEU A 208 -6.05 -9.50 -13.24
N ASN A 209 -6.03 -9.65 -11.92
CA ASN A 209 -4.90 -10.18 -11.14
C ASN A 209 -5.35 -11.34 -10.22
N GLN A 210 -6.11 -12.29 -10.77
CA GLN A 210 -6.66 -13.41 -10.00
C GLN A 210 -5.60 -14.39 -9.47
N ASP A 211 -4.41 -14.38 -10.05
CA ASP A 211 -3.25 -15.15 -9.57
C ASP A 211 -2.75 -14.65 -8.21
N VAL A 212 -2.81 -13.34 -7.98
CA VAL A 212 -2.51 -12.72 -6.68
C VAL A 212 -3.75 -12.73 -5.78
N GLY A 213 -4.91 -12.46 -6.38
CA GLY A 213 -6.19 -12.24 -5.69
C GLY A 213 -6.23 -10.92 -4.93
N TYR A 214 -7.40 -10.60 -4.37
CA TYR A 214 -7.49 -9.49 -3.42
C TYR A 214 -6.88 -9.93 -2.07
N ARG A 215 -6.14 -9.03 -1.44
CA ARG A 215 -5.54 -9.28 -0.12
C ARG A 215 -5.78 -8.09 0.77
N GLN A 216 -6.11 -8.38 2.03
CA GLN A 216 -6.31 -7.35 3.05
C GLN A 216 -5.09 -6.42 3.10
N GLY A 217 -5.38 -5.12 3.05
CA GLY A 217 -4.40 -4.04 3.01
C GLY A 217 -4.30 -3.32 1.66
N MET A 218 -4.68 -3.97 0.55
CA MET A 218 -4.77 -3.30 -0.76
C MET A 218 -5.75 -2.13 -0.75
N HIS A 219 -6.82 -2.25 0.04
CA HIS A 219 -7.81 -1.19 0.23
C HIS A 219 -7.21 0.09 0.82
N GLU A 220 -6.20 0.00 1.68
CA GLU A 220 -5.55 1.17 2.28
C GLU A 220 -4.61 1.84 1.28
N ILE A 221 -3.88 1.05 0.50
CA ILE A 221 -3.01 1.56 -0.57
C ILE A 221 -3.84 2.34 -1.59
N ILE A 222 -4.91 1.74 -2.13
CA ILE A 222 -5.73 2.43 -3.14
C ILE A 222 -6.46 3.64 -2.56
N SER A 223 -6.88 3.57 -1.29
CA SER A 223 -7.56 4.68 -0.62
C SER A 223 -6.61 5.85 -0.39
N THR A 224 -5.35 5.60 -0.06
CA THR A 224 -4.31 6.64 0.00
C THR A 224 -4.07 7.29 -1.36
N ILE A 225 -4.01 6.50 -2.42
CA ILE A 225 -3.90 7.03 -3.79
C ILE A 225 -5.13 7.87 -4.15
N PHE A 226 -6.33 7.38 -3.82
CA PHE A 226 -7.57 8.10 -4.03
C PHE A 226 -7.58 9.44 -3.29
N MET A 227 -7.17 9.48 -2.02
CA MET A 227 -7.11 10.72 -1.23
C MET A 227 -6.22 11.79 -1.90
N VAL A 228 -5.03 11.41 -2.37
CA VAL A 228 -4.10 12.32 -3.06
C VAL A 228 -4.73 12.87 -4.34
N VAL A 229 -5.34 12.02 -5.16
CA VAL A 229 -5.96 12.45 -6.42
C VAL A 229 -7.19 13.29 -6.18
N HIS A 230 -8.03 12.92 -5.20
CA HIS A 230 -9.24 13.63 -4.85
C HIS A 230 -8.96 15.03 -4.29
N ALA A 231 -7.95 15.17 -3.43
CA ALA A 231 -7.60 16.44 -2.77
C ALA A 231 -7.29 17.58 -3.75
N GLU A 232 -6.70 17.26 -4.92
CA GLU A 232 -6.35 18.23 -5.96
C GLU A 232 -7.29 18.15 -7.18
N SER A 233 -8.40 17.43 -7.08
CA SER A 233 -9.39 17.33 -8.16
C SER A 233 -10.38 18.49 -8.15
N PHE A 234 -10.87 18.89 -9.33
CA PHE A 234 -11.91 19.92 -9.41
C PHE A 234 -12.80 19.79 -10.65
N ALA A 235 -14.00 20.36 -10.54
CA ALA A 235 -14.99 20.39 -11.61
C ALA A 235 -14.56 21.28 -12.77
N LYS A 236 -14.95 20.90 -13.99
CA LYS A 236 -14.70 21.71 -15.18
C LYS A 236 -15.37 23.08 -15.03
N PRO A 237 -14.64 24.20 -15.23
CA PRO A 237 -15.24 25.52 -15.11
C PRO A 237 -16.29 25.73 -16.22
N LEU A 238 -17.42 26.33 -15.85
CA LEU A 238 -18.54 26.59 -16.77
C LEU A 238 -18.15 27.45 -17.98
N ASN A 239 -17.21 28.38 -17.77
CA ASN A 239 -16.76 29.33 -18.80
C ASN A 239 -15.68 28.74 -19.72
N GLY A 240 -15.28 27.48 -19.51
CA GLY A 240 -14.16 26.86 -20.24
C GLY A 240 -12.82 27.51 -19.94
N PHE A 241 -11.79 27.12 -20.69
CA PHE A 241 -10.46 27.73 -20.68
C PHE A 241 -10.23 28.47 -21.98
N SER A 242 -9.55 29.62 -21.91
CA SER A 242 -9.20 30.43 -23.09
C SER A 242 -7.89 29.98 -23.76
N ASP A 243 -7.04 29.23 -23.04
CA ASP A 243 -5.75 28.70 -23.49
C ASP A 243 -5.84 27.17 -23.55
N ASP A 244 -5.46 26.58 -24.69
CA ASP A 244 -5.47 25.14 -24.90
C ASP A 244 -4.57 24.41 -23.89
N ASN A 245 -3.43 25.02 -23.51
CA ASN A 245 -2.55 24.46 -22.48
C ASN A 245 -3.24 24.41 -21.11
N ASP A 246 -4.06 25.42 -20.77
CA ASP A 246 -4.83 25.42 -19.53
C ASP A 246 -5.90 24.35 -19.52
N SER A 247 -6.52 24.08 -20.67
CA SER A 247 -7.45 22.97 -20.82
C SER A 247 -6.76 21.61 -20.65
N GLN A 248 -5.55 21.44 -21.19
CA GLN A 248 -4.81 20.18 -21.04
C GLN A 248 -4.27 19.98 -19.61
N ILE A 249 -3.79 21.05 -18.95
CA ILE A 249 -3.43 20.99 -17.52
C ILE A 249 -4.66 20.66 -16.67
N PHE A 250 -5.83 21.22 -17.00
CA PHE A 250 -7.07 20.91 -16.30
C PHE A 250 -7.42 19.41 -16.37
N GLU A 251 -7.27 18.78 -17.53
CA GLU A 251 -7.63 17.36 -17.69
C GLU A 251 -6.85 16.44 -16.74
N ILE A 252 -5.66 16.85 -16.27
CA ILE A 252 -4.91 16.14 -15.23
C ILE A 252 -5.71 16.06 -13.91
N PHE A 253 -6.51 17.07 -13.58
CA PHE A 253 -7.21 17.18 -12.30
C PHE A 253 -8.73 17.01 -12.42
N ASN A 254 -9.21 16.51 -13.56
CA ASN A 254 -10.62 16.35 -13.84
C ASN A 254 -11.29 15.37 -12.84
N GLN A 255 -12.20 15.91 -12.02
CA GLN A 255 -12.89 15.14 -10.98
C GLN A 255 -13.69 13.95 -11.50
N ASN A 256 -14.12 13.97 -12.77
CA ASN A 256 -14.94 12.90 -13.35
C ASN A 256 -14.10 11.66 -13.70
N GLU A 257 -12.78 11.80 -13.78
CA GLU A 257 -11.85 10.76 -14.22
C GLU A 257 -11.03 10.16 -13.06
N ILE A 258 -11.32 10.55 -11.81
CA ILE A 258 -10.57 10.13 -10.62
C ILE A 258 -10.44 8.60 -10.55
N TYR A 259 -11.54 7.85 -10.73
CA TYR A 259 -11.50 6.38 -10.61
C TYR A 259 -10.66 5.72 -11.70
N ALA A 260 -10.65 6.27 -12.91
CA ALA A 260 -9.85 5.78 -14.01
C ALA A 260 -8.35 6.03 -13.79
N ASP A 261 -8.02 7.22 -13.30
CA ASP A 261 -6.65 7.61 -12.96
C ASP A 261 -6.14 6.78 -11.76
N VAL A 262 -6.96 6.65 -10.70
CA VAL A 262 -6.63 5.84 -9.51
C VAL A 262 -6.45 4.37 -9.86
N PHE A 263 -7.27 3.80 -10.74
CA PHE A 263 -7.10 2.43 -11.20
C PHE A 263 -5.72 2.20 -11.82
N HIS A 264 -5.30 3.06 -12.75
CA HIS A 264 -4.01 2.92 -13.42
C HIS A 264 -2.84 3.18 -12.48
N MET A 265 -2.92 4.24 -11.67
CA MET A 265 -1.89 4.56 -10.67
C MET A 265 -1.71 3.42 -9.67
N PHE A 266 -2.81 2.88 -9.14
CA PHE A 266 -2.79 1.71 -8.27
C PHE A 266 -2.20 0.47 -8.98
N THR A 267 -2.63 0.19 -10.21
CA THR A 267 -2.13 -0.94 -10.99
C THR A 267 -0.61 -0.86 -11.16
N ILE A 268 -0.08 0.31 -11.57
CA ILE A 268 1.36 0.51 -11.77
C ILE A 268 2.12 0.45 -10.43
N PHE A 269 1.60 1.09 -9.38
CA PHE A 269 2.20 1.08 -8.05
C PHE A 269 2.31 -0.36 -7.52
N MET A 270 1.29 -1.18 -7.73
CA MET A 270 1.24 -2.56 -7.23
C MET A 270 2.15 -3.53 -7.98
N ILE A 271 2.68 -3.20 -9.17
CA ILE A 271 3.54 -4.13 -9.96
C ILE A 271 4.69 -4.70 -9.13
N ASN A 272 5.41 -3.87 -8.37
CA ASN A 272 6.56 -4.35 -7.58
C ASN A 272 6.13 -5.00 -6.25
N PRO A 273 5.26 -4.36 -5.43
CA PRO A 273 4.81 -4.95 -4.17
C PRO A 273 4.07 -6.27 -4.36
N GLN A 274 3.18 -6.39 -5.35
CA GLN A 274 2.36 -7.60 -5.53
C GLN A 274 3.21 -8.85 -5.73
N ALA A 275 4.27 -8.74 -6.55
CA ALA A 275 5.14 -9.86 -6.87
C ALA A 275 5.97 -10.31 -5.66
N SER A 276 6.31 -9.39 -4.74
CA SER A 276 7.23 -9.68 -3.64
C SER A 276 6.55 -9.88 -2.28
N PHE A 277 5.49 -9.13 -2.00
CA PHE A 277 4.90 -9.04 -0.66
C PHE A 277 3.50 -9.66 -0.58
N TYR A 278 2.83 -9.92 -1.70
CA TYR A 278 1.47 -10.44 -1.71
C TYR A 278 1.39 -11.94 -2.06
N SER A 279 2.34 -12.47 -2.81
CA SER A 279 2.56 -13.91 -2.91
C SER A 279 3.15 -14.46 -1.62
N GLU A 280 2.53 -15.48 -1.02
CA GLU A 280 2.96 -16.08 0.26
C GLU A 280 4.40 -16.60 0.20
N ALA A 281 4.74 -17.35 -0.86
CA ALA A 281 6.08 -17.90 -1.05
C ALA A 281 7.14 -16.79 -1.14
N ASN A 282 6.88 -15.79 -1.98
CA ASN A 282 7.83 -14.69 -2.17
C ASN A 282 7.92 -13.79 -0.92
N LEU A 283 6.85 -13.66 -0.15
CA LEU A 283 6.84 -12.87 1.06
C LEU A 283 7.74 -13.47 2.14
N LEU A 284 7.66 -14.79 2.35
CA LEU A 284 8.54 -15.48 3.30
C LEU A 284 10.00 -15.37 2.86
N ASP A 285 10.28 -15.53 1.56
CA ASP A 285 11.63 -15.31 1.01
C ASP A 285 12.11 -13.88 1.24
N ASN A 286 11.24 -12.88 1.09
CA ASN A 286 11.59 -11.47 1.36
C ASN A 286 11.80 -11.20 2.85
N CYS A 287 11.08 -11.86 3.75
CA CYS A 287 11.33 -11.79 5.19
C CYS A 287 12.70 -12.40 5.53
N ALA A 288 13.05 -13.56 4.95
CA ALA A 288 14.36 -14.17 5.13
C ALA A 288 15.50 -13.29 4.56
N LYS A 289 15.28 -12.67 3.40
CA LYS A 289 16.23 -11.68 2.83
C LYS A 289 16.37 -10.45 3.72
N PHE A 290 15.29 -9.99 4.33
CA PHE A 290 15.33 -8.89 5.29
C PHE A 290 16.11 -9.29 6.56
N ASP A 291 15.91 -10.50 7.08
CA ASP A 291 16.67 -11.01 8.22
C ASP A 291 18.17 -11.08 7.93
N GLN A 292 18.54 -11.51 6.71
CA GLN A 292 19.95 -11.51 6.28
C GLN A 292 20.50 -10.08 6.15
N LEU A 293 19.70 -9.15 5.59
CA LEU A 293 20.06 -7.74 5.51
C LEU A 293 20.28 -7.15 6.91
N LEU A 294 19.39 -7.43 7.85
CA LEU A 294 19.49 -6.99 9.23
C LEU A 294 20.73 -7.59 9.92
N HIS A 295 20.99 -8.89 9.73
CA HIS A 295 22.18 -9.56 10.25
C HIS A 295 23.48 -8.88 9.78
N ASP A 296 23.59 -8.60 8.48
CA ASP A 296 24.81 -8.05 7.89
C ASP A 296 24.98 -6.55 8.15
N PHE A 297 23.88 -5.85 8.43
CA PHE A 297 23.87 -4.42 8.70
C PHE A 297 24.00 -4.10 10.20
N ASP A 298 23.21 -4.74 11.04
CA ASP A 298 23.18 -4.56 12.50
C ASP A 298 22.96 -5.91 13.20
N TYR A 299 24.07 -6.64 13.39
CA TYR A 299 24.06 -7.95 14.04
C TYR A 299 23.46 -7.91 15.45
N ASP A 300 23.65 -6.80 16.16
CA ASP A 300 23.13 -6.59 17.51
C ASP A 300 21.62 -6.65 17.57
N LEU A 301 20.99 -5.91 16.66
CA LEU A 301 19.54 -5.90 16.54
C LEU A 301 19.01 -7.23 16.02
N TYR A 302 19.68 -7.84 15.02
CA TYR A 302 19.33 -9.17 14.50
C TYR A 302 19.34 -10.23 15.61
N TYR A 303 20.41 -10.32 16.40
CA TYR A 303 20.50 -11.31 17.46
C TYR A 303 19.39 -11.11 18.49
N TYR A 304 19.16 -9.87 18.92
CA TYR A 304 18.16 -9.59 19.94
C TYR A 304 16.76 -10.02 19.48
N LEU A 305 16.34 -9.63 18.28
CA LEU A 305 15.02 -9.94 17.75
C LEU A 305 14.91 -11.44 17.39
N ASN A 306 15.82 -11.96 16.55
CA ASN A 306 15.65 -13.27 15.94
C ASN A 306 16.21 -14.41 16.80
N ARG A 307 17.30 -14.20 17.57
CA ARG A 307 17.94 -15.27 18.37
C ARG A 307 17.48 -15.27 19.82
N LYS A 308 17.52 -14.12 20.50
CA LYS A 308 17.17 -14.00 21.92
C LYS A 308 15.66 -14.06 22.12
N LEU A 309 14.90 -13.19 21.44
CA LEU A 309 13.44 -13.17 21.56
C LEU A 309 12.73 -14.20 20.69
N LYS A 310 13.41 -14.76 19.68
CA LYS A 310 12.80 -15.64 18.66
C LYS A 310 11.58 -14.99 18.00
N LEU A 311 11.64 -13.67 17.81
CA LEU A 311 10.62 -12.93 17.09
C LEU A 311 10.82 -13.15 15.60
N GLU A 312 9.94 -13.95 15.01
CA GLU A 312 9.93 -14.17 13.57
C GLU A 312 9.51 -12.87 12.85
N SER A 313 10.33 -12.44 11.89
CA SER A 313 10.09 -11.17 11.19
C SER A 313 8.74 -11.11 10.51
N GLN A 314 8.22 -12.24 10.01
CA GLN A 314 6.91 -12.34 9.38
C GLN A 314 5.74 -11.84 10.25
N ILE A 315 5.84 -11.89 11.58
CA ILE A 315 4.75 -11.49 12.48
C ILE A 315 4.49 -9.98 12.42
N TRP A 316 5.52 -9.17 12.20
CA TRP A 316 5.41 -7.70 12.19
C TRP A 316 5.74 -7.10 10.81
N LEU A 317 6.74 -7.63 10.11
CA LEU A 317 7.28 -7.10 8.87
C LEU A 317 6.28 -7.20 7.70
N ILE A 318 5.44 -8.25 7.68
CA ILE A 318 4.42 -8.43 6.63
C ILE A 318 3.53 -7.19 6.56
N ARG A 319 3.12 -6.65 7.71
CA ARG A 319 2.27 -5.47 7.77
C ARG A 319 2.97 -4.23 7.23
N TRP A 320 4.23 -4.01 7.65
CA TRP A 320 5.04 -2.89 7.20
C TRP A 320 5.26 -2.89 5.68
N LEU A 321 5.56 -4.07 5.10
CA LEU A 321 5.83 -4.24 3.68
C LEU A 321 4.55 -4.23 2.83
N ARG A 322 3.51 -4.98 3.20
CA ARG A 322 2.26 -5.03 2.42
C ARG A 322 1.54 -3.70 2.40
N LEU A 323 1.49 -3.01 3.54
CA LEU A 323 0.82 -1.71 3.68
C LEU A 323 1.74 -0.54 3.36
N MET A 324 2.96 -0.79 2.87
CA MET A 324 3.89 0.25 2.44
C MET A 324 4.04 1.37 3.49
N LEU A 325 4.14 0.95 4.77
CA LEU A 325 4.28 1.80 5.96
C LEU A 325 3.08 2.66 6.36
N ILE A 326 1.91 2.58 5.71
CA ILE A 326 0.72 3.41 6.04
C ILE A 326 0.25 3.25 7.49
N ARG A 327 0.41 2.06 8.08
CA ARG A 327 0.03 1.81 9.49
C ARG A 327 1.09 2.25 10.49
N GLU A 328 2.32 2.44 10.02
CA GLU A 328 3.48 2.68 10.87
C GLU A 328 3.83 4.16 10.93
N LEU A 329 3.52 4.89 9.87
CA LEU A 329 3.77 6.30 9.69
C LEU A 329 2.44 7.06 9.53
N THR A 330 2.43 8.36 9.79
CA THR A 330 1.29 9.24 9.50
C THR A 330 1.21 9.51 7.99
N LEU A 331 0.06 10.00 7.49
CA LEU A 331 -0.04 10.40 6.07
C LEU A 331 0.99 11.47 5.71
N SER A 332 1.21 12.44 6.60
CA SER A 332 2.21 13.51 6.46
C SER A 332 3.66 13.02 6.35
N THR A 333 3.97 11.82 6.85
CA THR A 333 5.33 11.25 6.79
C THR A 333 5.46 10.16 5.73
N VAL A 334 4.40 9.39 5.47
CA VAL A 334 4.42 8.31 4.49
C VAL A 334 4.33 8.82 3.05
N LEU A 335 3.57 9.90 2.79
CA LEU A 335 3.38 10.42 1.44
C LEU A 335 4.67 11.00 0.84
N PRO A 336 5.49 11.80 1.54
CA PRO A 336 6.79 12.24 1.01
C PRO A 336 7.77 11.07 0.78
N ILE A 337 7.70 10.00 1.58
CA ILE A 337 8.46 8.77 1.34
C ILE A 337 7.98 8.11 0.03
N TRP A 338 6.67 8.05 -0.20
CA TRP A 338 6.10 7.52 -1.44
C TRP A 338 6.49 8.38 -2.64
N ASP A 339 6.49 9.71 -2.54
CA ASP A 339 6.95 10.62 -3.60
C ASP A 339 8.37 10.27 -4.07
N LYS A 340 9.27 10.02 -3.11
CA LYS A 340 10.64 9.58 -3.39
C LYS A 340 10.71 8.16 -3.95
N LEU A 341 9.95 7.21 -3.42
CA LEU A 341 9.90 5.83 -3.93
C LEU A 341 9.41 5.78 -5.39
N ILE A 342 8.35 6.52 -5.69
CA ILE A 342 7.76 6.65 -7.03
C ILE A 342 8.76 7.31 -8.00
N SER A 343 9.48 8.33 -7.53
CA SER A 343 10.50 9.02 -8.32
C SER A 343 11.75 8.16 -8.55
N PHE A 344 12.14 7.36 -7.56
CA PHE A 344 13.27 6.42 -7.65
C PHE A 344 12.97 5.26 -8.60
N GLN A 345 11.71 4.86 -8.73
CA GLN A 345 11.30 3.80 -9.63
C GLN A 345 11.68 4.17 -11.08
N LYS A 346 12.54 3.34 -11.68
CA LYS A 346 12.77 3.35 -13.12
C LYS A 346 11.52 2.82 -13.80
N ILE A 347 10.69 3.73 -14.32
CA ILE A 347 9.63 3.34 -15.26
C ILE A 347 10.33 3.05 -16.57
N LYS A 348 10.75 1.80 -16.73
CA LYS A 348 11.07 1.31 -18.06
C LYS A 348 9.74 1.00 -18.73
N ASN A 349 9.54 1.57 -19.90
CA ASN A 349 8.58 1.08 -20.88
C ASN A 349 8.56 -0.45 -20.81
N PHE A 350 7.37 -1.04 -20.81
CA PHE A 350 6.97 -2.43 -20.54
C PHE A 350 7.83 -3.57 -21.15
N SER A 351 8.89 -3.25 -21.87
CA SER A 351 9.76 -4.14 -22.62
C SER A 351 11.24 -3.89 -22.33
N ASN A 352 11.71 -4.02 -21.08
CA ASN A 352 13.08 -4.45 -20.74
C ASN A 352 13.27 -4.56 -19.21
N LEU A 353 13.20 -5.79 -18.70
CA LEU A 353 13.50 -6.17 -17.31
C LEU A 353 14.91 -5.68 -16.92
N THR A 354 14.98 -4.60 -16.14
CA THR A 354 16.02 -4.51 -15.11
C THR A 354 15.33 -4.56 -13.76
N SER A 355 15.49 -5.72 -13.13
CA SER A 355 15.38 -5.98 -11.69
C SER A 355 14.24 -5.26 -10.95
N ASN A 356 13.06 -5.88 -10.95
CA ASN A 356 11.95 -5.65 -10.01
C ASN A 356 12.39 -5.65 -8.52
N SER A 357 13.63 -6.04 -8.21
CA SER A 357 14.21 -6.04 -6.88
C SER A 357 14.49 -4.65 -6.30
N ASP A 358 14.65 -3.60 -7.12
CA ASP A 358 15.25 -2.36 -6.62
C ASP A 358 14.29 -1.57 -5.72
N PHE A 359 13.05 -1.38 -6.17
CA PHE A 359 11.98 -0.74 -5.39
C PHE A 359 11.77 -1.48 -4.05
N ASN A 360 11.54 -2.79 -4.12
CA ASN A 360 11.29 -3.60 -2.93
C ASN A 360 12.49 -3.63 -1.97
N THR A 361 13.72 -3.64 -2.50
CA THR A 361 14.90 -3.58 -1.62
C THR A 361 15.02 -2.23 -0.92
N ILE A 362 14.77 -1.11 -1.62
CA ILE A 362 14.77 0.21 -0.98
C ILE A 362 13.73 0.28 0.13
N VAL A 363 12.52 -0.24 -0.10
CA VAL A 363 11.48 -0.31 0.93
C VAL A 363 11.98 -1.12 2.14
N SER A 364 12.57 -2.29 1.94
CA SER A 364 13.17 -3.10 3.02
C SER A 364 14.30 -2.36 3.74
N ILE A 365 15.10 -1.57 3.05
CA ILE A 365 16.16 -0.76 3.66
C ILE A 365 15.56 0.40 4.47
N ILE A 366 14.50 1.05 3.99
CA ILE A 366 13.79 2.07 4.77
C ILE A 366 13.26 1.46 6.06
N VAL A 367 12.66 0.26 6.02
CA VAL A 367 12.23 -0.47 7.22
C VAL A 367 13.41 -0.71 8.17
N LEU A 368 14.56 -1.17 7.65
CA LEU A 368 15.78 -1.38 8.42
C LEU A 368 16.27 -0.10 9.11
N LEU A 369 16.26 1.03 8.40
CA LEU A 369 16.66 2.33 8.97
C LEU A 369 15.65 2.83 10.00
N LEU A 370 14.35 2.61 9.79
CA LEU A 370 13.32 2.92 10.79
C LEU A 370 13.49 2.09 12.06
N LEU A 371 13.87 0.81 11.95
CA LEU A 371 14.24 -0.02 13.10
C LEU A 371 15.47 0.55 13.83
N LEU A 372 16.49 0.98 13.09
CA LEU A 372 17.70 1.57 13.66
C LEU A 372 17.40 2.81 14.49
N ASN A 373 16.43 3.62 14.05
CA ASN A 373 15.96 4.82 14.76
C ASN A 373 15.24 4.52 16.09
N ILE A 374 14.79 3.28 16.30
CA ILE A 374 14.18 2.82 17.56
C ILE A 374 15.01 1.75 18.27
N LYS A 375 16.29 1.58 17.89
CA LYS A 375 17.18 0.54 18.43
C LYS A 375 17.32 0.65 19.94
N LYS A 376 17.47 1.86 20.47
CA LYS A 376 17.59 2.11 21.92
C LYS A 376 16.35 1.64 22.68
N GLU A 377 15.17 1.91 22.15
CA GLU A 377 13.88 1.51 22.70
C GLU A 377 13.71 -0.01 22.66
N LEU A 378 14.06 -0.64 21.54
CA LEU A 378 14.00 -2.08 21.38
C LEU A 378 14.93 -2.79 22.37
N LEU A 379 16.18 -2.34 22.50
CA LEU A 379 17.17 -3.02 23.33
C LEU A 379 17.02 -2.73 24.83
N LEU A 380 16.72 -1.48 25.21
CA LEU A 380 16.69 -1.04 26.61
C LEU A 380 15.29 -0.72 27.15
N GLY A 381 14.37 -0.34 26.28
CA GLY A 381 13.00 0.06 26.67
C GLY A 381 12.06 -1.13 26.82
N CYS A 382 12.19 -2.13 25.95
CA CYS A 382 11.35 -3.32 25.97
C CYS A 382 11.89 -4.39 26.93
N GLN A 383 10.98 -5.06 27.65
CA GLN A 383 11.36 -6.08 28.63
C GLN A 383 11.29 -7.49 28.05
N ASP A 384 10.31 -7.72 27.18
CA ASP A 384 10.00 -9.03 26.64
C ASP A 384 9.56 -8.96 25.18
N TYR A 385 9.18 -10.13 24.66
CA TYR A 385 8.62 -10.30 23.33
C TYR A 385 7.39 -9.41 23.09
N GLY A 386 6.49 -9.29 24.07
CA GLY A 386 5.22 -8.56 23.93
C GLY A 386 5.44 -7.06 23.81
N ASP A 387 6.33 -6.49 24.62
CA ASP A 387 6.72 -5.08 24.54
C ASP A 387 7.35 -4.74 23.17
N VAL A 388 8.26 -5.59 22.68
CA VAL A 388 8.89 -5.40 21.37
C VAL A 388 7.85 -5.47 20.26
N LEU A 389 6.99 -6.48 20.27
CA LEU A 389 5.95 -6.60 19.25
C LEU A 389 4.99 -5.41 19.30
N LYS A 390 4.61 -4.96 20.50
CA LYS A 390 3.77 -3.76 20.68
C LYS A 390 4.44 -2.52 20.10
N LEU A 391 5.74 -2.33 20.32
CA LEU A 391 6.49 -1.19 19.79
C LEU A 391 6.58 -1.24 18.25
N LEU A 392 6.87 -2.42 17.68
CA LEU A 392 6.94 -2.61 16.23
C LEU A 392 5.57 -2.42 15.56
N LEU A 393 4.50 -2.86 16.21
CA LEU A 393 3.14 -2.68 15.73
C LEU A 393 2.56 -1.28 16.03
N ASN A 394 3.28 -0.45 16.79
CA ASN A 394 2.87 0.92 17.12
C ASN A 394 4.10 1.84 17.06
N TYR A 395 4.71 1.95 15.88
CA TYR A 395 5.94 2.71 15.69
C TYR A 395 5.82 4.15 16.24
N PRO A 396 6.79 4.63 17.05
CA PRO A 396 6.70 5.90 17.78
C PRO A 396 7.08 7.11 16.92
N VAL A 397 6.25 7.42 15.92
CA VAL A 397 6.50 8.47 14.90
C VAL A 397 6.84 9.82 15.54
N ALA A 398 6.02 10.35 16.45
CA ALA A 398 6.27 11.64 17.11
C ALA A 398 7.67 11.74 17.74
N LYS A 399 8.16 10.64 18.32
CA LYS A 399 9.46 10.59 18.97
C LYS A 399 10.59 10.56 17.94
N VAL A 400 10.47 9.71 16.93
CA VAL A 400 11.50 9.50 15.91
C VAL A 400 11.68 10.75 15.06
N PHE A 401 10.57 11.33 14.61
CA PHE A 401 10.56 12.55 13.80
C PHE A 401 10.69 13.83 14.66
N LYS A 402 10.83 13.69 15.99
CA LYS A 402 10.96 14.78 16.96
C LYS A 402 9.87 15.85 16.85
N ASN A 403 8.69 15.47 16.38
CA ASN A 403 7.56 16.37 16.20
C ASN A 403 6.36 15.87 17.00
N LYS A 404 5.95 16.67 17.99
CA LYS A 404 4.86 16.32 18.90
C LYS A 404 3.48 16.40 18.25
N SER A 405 3.32 17.09 17.11
CA SER A 405 2.05 17.13 16.38
C SER A 405 1.75 15.83 15.65
N LEU A 406 2.78 15.00 15.40
CA LEU A 406 2.63 13.70 14.74
C LEU A 406 2.09 12.63 15.72
N THR A 407 0.91 12.86 16.28
CA THR A 407 0.21 11.87 17.10
C THR A 407 -0.49 10.86 16.22
N LYS A 408 -0.29 9.56 16.50
CA LYS A 408 -1.01 8.45 15.85
C LYS A 408 -2.48 8.33 16.28
N ASP A 409 -3.02 9.32 16.99
CA ASP A 409 -4.44 9.36 17.27
C ASP A 409 -5.13 9.49 15.92
N PHE A 410 -5.57 8.34 15.41
CA PHE A 410 -6.18 8.09 14.10
C PHE A 410 -7.49 8.86 13.90
N ASP A 411 -7.75 9.92 14.67
CA ASP A 411 -8.98 10.70 14.65
C ASP A 411 -8.77 12.15 14.17
N ASP A 412 -7.57 12.73 14.27
CA ASP A 412 -7.39 14.19 14.02
C ASP A 412 -6.52 14.56 12.79
N ASP A 413 -5.75 13.62 12.22
CA ASP A 413 -4.71 13.92 11.20
C ASP A 413 -5.15 13.66 9.73
N PHE A 414 -6.45 13.77 9.45
CA PHE A 414 -7.04 13.40 8.14
C PHE A 414 -7.17 14.54 7.15
N ASN A 415 -6.86 15.77 7.54
CA ASN A 415 -6.93 16.89 6.62
C ASN A 415 -5.59 17.04 5.89
N LEU A 416 -5.40 16.31 4.78
CA LEU A 416 -4.22 16.42 3.91
C LEU A 416 -3.91 17.86 3.47
N ALA A 417 -4.91 18.76 3.53
CA ALA A 417 -4.79 20.16 3.17
C ALA A 417 -4.28 21.09 4.31
N GLU A 418 -4.23 20.63 5.57
CA GLU A 418 -3.90 21.49 6.73
C GLU A 418 -2.67 21.04 7.53
N VAL A 419 -2.08 19.88 7.20
CA VAL A 419 -0.83 19.44 7.85
C VAL A 419 0.36 20.12 7.15
N GLU A 420 0.71 21.32 7.59
CA GLU A 420 2.01 21.91 7.28
C GLU A 420 3.10 20.92 7.76
N ILE A 421 3.84 20.35 6.81
CA ILE A 421 4.93 19.45 7.13
C ILE A 421 6.10 20.32 7.60
N ASP A 422 6.39 20.21 8.90
CA ASP A 422 7.55 20.85 9.53
C ASP A 422 8.84 20.57 8.71
N ASP A 423 9.63 21.60 8.42
CA ASP A 423 10.90 21.51 7.71
C ASP A 423 11.79 20.40 8.30
N HIS A 424 11.79 20.23 9.63
CA HIS A 424 12.53 19.16 10.30
C HIS A 424 12.07 17.74 9.90
N VAL A 425 10.77 17.55 9.68
CA VAL A 425 10.22 16.27 9.22
C VAL A 425 10.69 15.97 7.80
N MET A 426 10.64 16.97 6.91
CA MET A 426 11.13 16.82 5.55
C MET A 426 12.63 16.58 5.48
N GLU A 427 13.43 17.29 6.27
CA GLU A 427 14.88 17.04 6.40
C GLU A 427 15.17 15.59 6.84
N PHE A 428 14.42 15.09 7.81
CA PHE A 428 14.55 13.70 8.25
C PHE A 428 14.21 12.71 7.13
N ILE A 429 13.11 12.92 6.40
CA ILE A 429 12.70 12.06 5.28
C ILE A 429 13.76 12.08 4.17
N ASN A 430 14.29 13.27 3.84
CA ASN A 430 15.39 13.43 2.89
C ASN A 430 16.63 12.65 3.33
N SER A 431 17.05 12.78 4.60
CA SER A 431 18.17 12.03 5.16
C SER A 431 17.93 10.52 5.11
N LEU A 432 16.76 10.07 5.59
CA LEU A 432 16.36 8.67 5.62
C LEU A 432 16.42 8.03 4.22
N PHE A 433 15.88 8.72 3.21
CA PHE A 433 15.88 8.20 1.84
C PHE A 433 17.28 8.19 1.22
N ASN A 434 18.08 9.25 1.43
CA ASN A 434 19.46 9.31 0.93
C ASN A 434 20.33 8.21 1.55
N GLU A 435 20.14 7.93 2.83
CA GLU A 435 20.80 6.82 3.50
C GLU A 435 20.31 5.47 2.99
N ALA A 436 19.03 5.32 2.68
CA ALA A 436 18.52 4.11 2.08
C ALA A 436 19.19 3.84 0.72
N VAL A 437 19.36 4.88 -0.11
CA VAL A 437 20.10 4.80 -1.37
C VAL A 437 21.59 4.50 -1.14
N LEU A 438 22.21 5.09 -0.12
CA LEU A 438 23.60 4.79 0.25
C LEU A 438 23.79 3.31 0.59
N VAL A 439 22.92 2.77 1.45
CA VAL A 439 22.92 1.34 1.84
C VAL A 439 22.68 0.46 0.61
N PHE A 440 21.71 0.84 -0.23
CA PHE A 440 21.37 0.12 -1.45
C PHE A 440 22.54 0.04 -2.45
N ASN A 441 23.29 1.13 -2.62
CA ASN A 441 24.46 1.17 -3.51
C ASN A 441 25.67 0.44 -2.93
N SER A 442 25.66 0.16 -1.62
CA SER A 442 26.82 -0.34 -0.89
C SER A 442 26.62 -1.72 -0.29
N ARG A 443 25.79 -2.56 -0.92
CA ARG A 443 25.46 -3.93 -0.44
C ARG A 443 26.67 -4.83 -0.17
N ARG A 444 27.84 -4.55 -0.76
CA ARG A 444 29.08 -5.31 -0.50
C ARG A 444 29.76 -4.93 0.83
N ASN A 445 29.38 -3.81 1.44
CA ASN A 445 30.01 -3.28 2.65
C ASN A 445 28.98 -2.89 3.72
N LEU A 446 27.91 -3.69 3.84
CA LEU A 446 26.80 -3.44 4.76
C LEU A 446 27.25 -3.30 6.21
N LYS A 447 28.24 -4.09 6.66
CA LYS A 447 28.76 -4.03 8.04
C LYS A 447 29.37 -2.66 8.37
N ALA A 448 30.20 -2.11 7.49
CA ALA A 448 30.84 -0.81 7.74
C ALA A 448 29.82 0.32 7.74
N ILE A 449 28.85 0.28 6.83
CA ILE A 449 27.81 1.30 6.73
C ILE A 449 26.82 1.21 7.87
N GLY A 450 26.45 0.00 8.25
CA GLY A 450 25.64 -0.26 9.43
C GLY A 450 26.29 0.28 10.69
N LYS A 451 27.61 0.09 10.86
CA LYS A 451 28.38 0.71 11.96
C LYS A 451 28.32 2.25 11.90
N PHE A 452 28.60 2.84 10.75
CA PHE A 452 28.56 4.29 10.56
C PHE A 452 27.18 4.89 10.90
N LEU A 453 26.10 4.28 10.41
CA LEU A 453 24.74 4.75 10.69
C LEU A 453 24.33 4.48 12.15
N ASN A 454 24.80 3.40 12.76
CA ASN A 454 24.61 3.18 14.20
C ASN A 454 25.24 4.30 15.01
N GLU A 455 26.47 4.67 14.70
CA GLU A 455 27.17 5.78 15.36
C GLU A 455 26.39 7.08 15.16
N LYS A 456 25.86 7.34 13.95
CA LYS A 456 25.03 8.53 13.70
C LYS A 456 23.77 8.60 14.58
N TYR A 457 23.00 7.52 14.66
CA TYR A 457 21.69 7.53 15.32
C TYR A 457 21.73 7.18 16.81
N ASN A 458 22.75 6.42 17.22
CA ASN A 458 22.80 5.78 18.55
C ASN A 458 24.11 6.08 19.29
N ALA A 459 24.90 7.11 18.92
CA ALA A 459 26.16 7.47 19.57
C ALA A 459 26.08 7.50 21.11
N GLU A 460 25.11 8.23 21.67
CA GLU A 460 24.94 8.32 23.13
C GLU A 460 24.73 6.96 23.77
N PHE A 461 23.94 6.10 23.13
CA PHE A 461 23.68 4.74 23.61
C PHE A 461 24.93 3.85 23.47
N ILE A 462 25.65 3.94 22.36
CA ILE A 462 26.91 3.22 22.13
C ILE A 462 27.92 3.57 23.22
N ASN A 463 28.09 4.85 23.53
CA ASN A 463 29.02 5.31 24.56
C ASN A 463 28.63 4.78 25.94
N LEU A 464 27.35 4.90 26.32
CA LEU A 464 26.83 4.37 27.59
C LEU A 464 27.02 2.86 27.74
N TYR A 465 26.92 2.13 26.63
CA TYR A 465 27.14 0.69 26.60
C TYR A 465 28.63 0.36 26.74
N GLN A 466 29.51 1.03 25.99
CA GLN A 466 30.96 0.81 26.01
C GLN A 466 31.57 1.16 27.38
N GLU A 467 31.14 2.25 28.02
CA GLU A 467 31.58 2.64 29.37
C GLU A 467 31.36 1.53 30.41
N ARG A 468 30.36 0.67 30.22
CA ARG A 468 30.00 -0.38 31.17
C ARG A 468 30.59 -1.74 30.85
N LYS A 469 30.90 -2.02 29.57
CA LYS A 469 31.53 -3.27 29.12
C LYS A 469 33.04 -3.27 29.34
N GLY A 470 33.67 -2.09 29.48
CA GLY A 470 35.12 -1.96 29.58
C GLY A 470 35.83 -2.12 28.22
N PRO A 471 37.18 -1.99 28.15
CA PRO A 471 37.91 -1.75 26.90
C PRO A 471 38.16 -2.97 25.97
N ALA A 472 37.37 -4.06 26.05
CA ALA A 472 37.60 -5.26 25.23
C ALA A 472 36.38 -5.65 24.36
N GLU A 473 36.65 -5.75 23.06
CA GLU A 473 35.87 -6.34 21.95
C GLU A 473 34.42 -5.85 21.71
N THR A 474 34.27 -5.17 20.57
CA THR A 474 33.12 -4.37 20.14
C THR A 474 32.05 -5.20 19.41
N THR A 475 31.11 -5.74 20.18
CA THR A 475 29.75 -6.16 19.77
C THR A 475 28.81 -6.00 20.98
N PHE A 476 27.56 -5.55 20.78
CA PHE A 476 26.62 -5.24 21.88
C PHE A 476 26.03 -6.48 22.58
N ILE A 477 26.31 -7.70 22.09
CA ILE A 477 25.52 -8.88 22.45
C ILE A 477 26.20 -9.82 23.43
N GLU A 478 27.53 -9.92 23.45
CA GLU A 478 28.18 -11.03 24.17
C GLU A 478 28.06 -10.94 25.71
N ASP A 479 27.50 -9.86 26.25
CA ASP A 479 27.36 -9.64 27.69
C ASP A 479 25.91 -9.29 28.08
N ASP A 480 25.04 -10.31 28.05
CA ASP A 480 23.62 -10.21 28.42
C ASP A 480 23.41 -9.55 29.81
N GLU A 481 24.37 -9.73 30.73
CA GLU A 481 24.34 -9.13 32.07
C GLU A 481 24.46 -7.60 32.03
N VAL A 482 25.28 -7.04 31.14
CA VAL A 482 25.43 -5.59 30.97
C VAL A 482 24.15 -4.97 30.42
N LEU A 483 23.51 -5.62 29.45
CA LEU A 483 22.24 -5.14 28.89
C LEU A 483 21.13 -5.16 29.95
N ASP A 484 21.05 -6.22 30.75
CA ASP A 484 20.07 -6.31 31.84
C ASP A 484 20.31 -5.29 32.95
N LYS A 485 21.59 -4.98 33.26
CA LYS A 485 21.95 -3.86 34.16
C LYS A 485 21.52 -2.50 33.59
N LEU A 486 21.73 -2.26 32.30
CA LEU A 486 21.29 -1.03 31.62
C LEU A 486 19.77 -0.89 31.63
N ARG A 487 19.03 -1.97 31.33
CA ARG A 487 17.56 -2.02 31.44
C ARG A 487 17.10 -1.71 32.85
N PHE A 488 17.73 -2.31 33.86
CA PHE A 488 17.40 -2.04 35.26
C PHE A 488 17.61 -0.57 35.63
N GLN A 489 18.74 0.04 35.24
CA GLN A 489 18.98 1.45 35.52
C GLN A 489 18.06 2.39 34.75
N ASN A 490 17.76 2.13 33.48
CA ASN A 490 16.77 2.93 32.76
C ASN A 490 15.40 2.87 33.45
N ARG A 491 14.98 1.70 33.95
CA ARG A 491 13.73 1.56 34.71
C ARG A 491 13.73 2.36 36.00
N LEU A 492 14.85 2.35 36.74
CA LEU A 492 15.01 3.18 37.93
C LEU A 492 14.88 4.66 37.58
N THR A 493 15.57 5.12 36.55
CA THR A 493 15.52 6.52 36.10
C THR A 493 14.12 6.93 35.67
N GLU A 494 13.40 6.11 34.89
CA GLU A 494 12.02 6.42 34.49
C GLU A 494 11.05 6.40 35.67
N ARG A 495 11.18 5.44 36.61
CA ARG A 495 10.37 5.42 37.83
C ARG A 495 10.59 6.66 38.69
N VAL A 496 11.84 7.09 38.84
CA VAL A 496 12.19 8.32 39.57
C VAL A 496 11.62 9.55 38.85
N ARG A 497 11.76 9.64 37.52
CA ARG A 497 11.20 10.74 36.72
C ARG A 497 9.67 10.81 36.85
N ASN A 498 8.98 9.69 36.75
CA ASN A 498 7.52 9.63 36.89
C ASN A 498 7.07 9.97 38.31
N ALA A 499 7.81 9.53 39.34
CA ALA A 499 7.53 9.89 40.73
C ALA A 499 7.75 11.38 41.02
N LEU A 500 8.68 12.03 40.32
CA LEU A 500 8.92 13.48 40.41
C LEU A 500 7.87 14.28 39.66
N ASN A 501 7.41 13.80 38.51
CA ASN A 501 6.37 14.46 37.71
C ASN A 501 4.97 14.33 38.32
N ASN A 502 4.66 13.22 39.01
CA ASN A 502 3.39 13.02 39.73
C ASN A 502 3.29 13.80 41.06
N LYS A 503 4.33 14.55 41.43
CA LYS A 503 4.36 15.43 42.62
C LYS A 503 4.16 16.92 42.28
N LYS A 504 3.91 17.25 41.01
CA LYS A 504 3.43 18.56 40.56
C LYS A 504 1.98 18.41 40.12
#